data_AF-A0A7W9NL58-F1
#
_entry.id   AF-A0A7W9NL58-F1
#
_cell.length_a   1.000
_cell.length_b   1.000
_cell.length_c   1.000
_cell.angle_alpha   90.00
_cell.angle_beta   90.00
_cell.angle_gamma   90.00
#
_symmetry.space_group_name_H-M   'P 1'
#
loop_
_entity.id
_entity.type
_entity.pdbx_description
1 polymer ?
#
loop_
_entity_poly.entity_id
_entity_poly.type
_entity_poly.pdbx_seq_one_letter_code
_entity_poly.pdbx_strand_id
1 'polypeptide(L)'
;MHPSRPFYGIAEIADALGLARQLVTVWRKRRSHGMPEPDAELASGPIWQAATVEPWIEQMRDRLGADTVPSASPELARRAARRMLRLAVLLLEDTPRAGPLARALHEARELLPQVAECAPDELGKALRELLAPVDGPAQDPASPDDQRSLRARVLGTVPIVSRVVELVTF
;
A
#
# COMPACT_ATOMS: atom_id res chain seq x y z
N MET A 1 -5.60 -23.04 0.07
CA MET A 1 -6.84 -23.06 0.87
C MET A 1 -6.56 -23.88 2.11
N HIS A 2 -6.22 -23.25 3.24
CA HIS A 2 -6.06 -23.99 4.51
C HIS A 2 -7.44 -24.50 4.93
N PRO A 3 -7.59 -25.75 5.42
CA PRO A 3 -8.87 -26.21 5.93
C PRO A 3 -9.30 -25.28 7.07
N SER A 4 -10.42 -24.56 6.88
CA SER A 4 -10.99 -23.65 7.88
C SER A 4 -11.38 -24.51 9.08
N ARG A 5 -10.61 -24.38 10.17
CA ARG A 5 -10.85 -25.15 11.39
C ARG A 5 -12.10 -24.55 12.03
N PRO A 6 -13.07 -25.36 12.48
CA PRO A 6 -14.31 -24.80 13.04
C PRO A 6 -14.07 -23.99 14.32
N PHE A 7 -12.98 -24.30 15.05
CA PHE A 7 -12.60 -23.61 16.28
C PHE A 7 -11.10 -23.33 16.34
N TYR A 8 -10.76 -22.26 17.06
CA TYR A 8 -9.42 -21.80 17.32
C TYR A 8 -9.21 -21.62 18.83
N GLY A 9 -8.07 -22.06 19.34
CA GLY A 9 -7.53 -21.61 20.62
C GLY A 9 -6.34 -20.67 20.41
N ILE A 10 -5.70 -20.27 21.50
CA ILE A 10 -4.52 -19.39 21.46
C ILE A 10 -3.39 -19.98 20.61
N ALA A 11 -3.20 -21.31 20.66
CA ALA A 11 -2.17 -21.99 19.89
C ALA A 11 -2.42 -21.88 18.39
N GLU A 12 -3.65 -22.15 17.97
CA GLU A 12 -4.05 -22.13 16.56
C GLU A 12 -4.01 -20.70 16.00
N ILE A 13 -4.39 -19.69 16.79
CA ILE A 13 -4.27 -18.28 16.41
C ILE A 13 -2.80 -17.90 16.25
N ALA A 14 -1.94 -18.30 17.19
CA ALA A 14 -0.51 -18.02 17.10
C ALA A 14 0.12 -18.66 15.86
N ASP A 15 -0.20 -19.93 15.59
CA ASP A 15 0.26 -20.64 14.40
C ASP A 15 -0.25 -19.98 13.11
N ALA A 16 -1.52 -19.52 13.08
CA ALA A 16 -2.12 -18.85 11.92
C ALA A 16 -1.53 -17.46 11.62
N LEU A 17 -0.91 -16.83 12.62
CA LEU A 17 -0.24 -15.53 12.54
C LEU A 17 1.30 -15.65 12.46
N GLY A 18 1.86 -16.86 12.61
CA GLY A 18 3.32 -17.07 12.67
C GLY A 18 3.98 -16.45 13.92
N LEU A 19 3.24 -16.35 15.03
CA LEU A 19 3.69 -15.70 16.27
C LEU A 19 3.91 -16.72 17.41
N ALA A 20 4.58 -16.28 18.47
CA ALA A 20 4.68 -17.06 19.70
C ALA A 20 3.35 -17.06 20.48
N ARG A 21 2.93 -18.23 21.01
CA ARG A 21 1.70 -18.39 21.81
C ARG A 21 1.59 -17.43 23.01
N GLN A 22 2.73 -17.12 23.63
CA GLN A 22 2.80 -16.18 24.75
C GLN A 22 2.41 -14.75 24.34
N LEU A 23 2.76 -14.33 23.13
CA LEU A 23 2.42 -13.00 22.63
C LEU A 23 0.91 -12.85 22.44
N VAL A 24 0.27 -13.83 21.79
CA VAL A 24 -1.19 -13.86 21.61
C VAL A 24 -1.92 -13.91 22.97
N THR A 25 -1.39 -14.66 23.94
CA THR A 25 -1.90 -14.67 25.32
C THR A 25 -1.87 -13.28 25.96
N VAL A 26 -0.77 -12.53 25.76
CA VAL A 26 -0.63 -11.16 26.27
C VAL A 26 -1.60 -10.22 25.55
N TRP A 27 -1.78 -10.35 24.24
CA TRP A 27 -2.73 -9.54 23.48
C TRP A 27 -4.16 -9.71 23.99
N ARG A 28 -4.59 -10.97 24.21
CA ARG A 28 -5.87 -11.26 24.84
C ARG A 28 -5.98 -10.59 26.21
N LYS A 29 -5.01 -10.83 27.12
CA LYS A 29 -5.04 -10.28 28.49
C LYS A 29 -5.12 -8.76 28.53
N ARG A 30 -4.48 -8.08 27.56
CA ARG A 30 -4.45 -6.62 27.45
C ARG A 30 -5.59 -6.05 26.59
N ARG A 31 -6.45 -6.91 26.01
CA ARG A 31 -7.45 -6.53 25.00
C ARG A 31 -6.86 -5.65 23.89
N SER A 32 -5.64 -5.95 23.46
CA SER A 32 -4.93 -5.16 22.45
C SER A 32 -5.18 -5.69 21.04
N HIS A 33 -4.84 -4.87 20.03
CA HIS A 33 -4.96 -5.21 18.61
C HIS A 33 -6.40 -5.56 18.16
N GLY A 34 -7.40 -5.14 18.94
CA GLY A 34 -8.81 -5.40 18.65
C GLY A 34 -9.16 -6.89 18.62
N MET A 35 -8.42 -7.71 19.37
CA MET A 35 -8.68 -9.15 19.43
C MET A 35 -10.12 -9.40 19.92
N PRO A 36 -10.93 -10.20 19.20
CA PRO A 36 -12.30 -10.49 19.60
C PRO A 36 -12.34 -11.26 20.92
N GLU A 37 -13.39 -11.06 21.70
CA GLU A 37 -13.66 -11.88 22.90
C GLU A 37 -13.93 -13.34 22.48
N PRO A 38 -13.55 -14.33 23.31
CA PRO A 38 -13.79 -15.74 23.01
C PRO A 38 -15.27 -16.09 23.01
N ASP A 39 -15.67 -17.00 22.13
CA ASP A 39 -17.04 -17.51 22.06
C ASP A 39 -17.37 -18.45 23.23
N ALA A 40 -16.35 -19.10 23.82
CA ALA A 40 -16.48 -19.87 25.06
C ALA A 40 -15.14 -20.00 25.81
N GLU A 41 -15.22 -20.24 27.12
CA GLU A 41 -14.06 -20.61 27.95
C GLU A 41 -14.19 -22.09 28.36
N LEU A 42 -13.26 -22.93 27.92
CA LEU A 42 -13.18 -24.34 28.29
C LEU A 42 -12.13 -24.56 29.39
N ALA A 43 -12.13 -25.75 30.00
CA ALA A 43 -11.08 -26.15 30.96
C ALA A 43 -9.66 -26.09 30.36
N SER A 44 -9.53 -26.26 29.04
CA SER A 44 -8.29 -26.13 28.29
C SER A 44 -7.94 -24.70 27.88
N GLY A 45 -8.82 -23.72 28.12
CA GLY A 45 -8.64 -22.31 27.77
C GLY A 45 -9.74 -21.74 26.86
N PRO A 46 -9.56 -20.48 26.41
CA PRO A 46 -10.53 -19.78 25.56
C PRO A 46 -10.60 -20.39 24.16
N ILE A 47 -11.79 -20.38 23.58
CA ILE A 47 -12.03 -20.84 22.20
C ILE A 47 -12.81 -19.79 21.41
N TRP A 48 -12.51 -19.74 20.13
CA TRP A 48 -13.24 -18.94 19.14
C TRP A 48 -13.79 -19.84 18.05
N GLN A 49 -14.97 -19.50 17.53
CA GLN A 49 -15.48 -20.01 16.26
C GLN A 49 -14.70 -19.37 15.11
N ALA A 50 -14.52 -20.13 14.03
CA ALA A 50 -13.87 -19.66 12.81
C ALA A 50 -14.45 -18.31 12.34
N ALA A 51 -15.77 -18.22 12.25
CA ALA A 51 -16.49 -17.04 11.78
C ALA A 51 -16.23 -15.78 12.63
N THR A 52 -15.88 -15.94 13.91
CA THR A 52 -15.58 -14.83 14.82
C THR A 52 -14.14 -14.34 14.63
N VAL A 53 -13.17 -15.25 14.51
CA VAL A 53 -11.75 -14.91 14.63
C VAL A 53 -11.00 -14.84 13.30
N GLU A 54 -11.42 -15.59 12.26
CA GLU A 54 -10.72 -15.61 10.97
C GLU A 54 -10.63 -14.24 10.29
N PRO A 55 -11.70 -13.41 10.23
CA PRO A 55 -11.60 -12.07 9.64
C PRO A 55 -10.58 -11.18 10.35
N TRP A 56 -10.48 -11.33 11.67
CA TRP A 56 -9.47 -10.62 12.47
C TRP A 56 -8.06 -11.18 12.24
N ILE A 57 -7.89 -12.50 12.13
CA ILE A 57 -6.61 -13.14 11.80
C ILE A 57 -6.11 -12.66 10.42
N GLU A 58 -7.00 -12.57 9.43
CA GLU A 58 -6.65 -12.06 8.09
C GLU A 58 -6.19 -10.61 8.16
N GLN A 59 -6.97 -9.74 8.82
CA GLN A 59 -6.58 -8.34 9.02
C GLN A 59 -5.23 -8.22 9.74
N MET A 60 -4.99 -9.05 10.75
CA MET A 60 -3.73 -9.03 11.50
C MET A 60 -2.56 -9.55 10.69
N ARG A 61 -2.76 -10.56 9.85
CA ARG A 61 -1.74 -11.05 8.93
C ARG A 61 -1.32 -9.97 7.94
N ASP A 62 -2.29 -9.24 7.40
CA ASP A 62 -2.02 -8.11 6.49
C ASP A 62 -1.23 -7.00 7.19
N ARG A 63 -1.57 -6.68 8.44
CA ARG A 63 -0.81 -5.70 9.25
C ARG A 63 0.61 -6.16 9.56
N LEU A 64 0.77 -7.39 10.05
CA LEU A 64 2.10 -7.94 10.38
C LEU A 64 2.98 -8.09 9.14
N GLY A 65 2.38 -8.42 7.99
CA GLY A 65 3.08 -8.43 6.70
C GLY A 65 3.44 -7.03 6.23
N ALA A 66 2.64 -6.00 6.52
CA ALA A 66 2.98 -4.62 6.22
C ALA A 66 4.12 -4.08 7.10
N ASP A 67 4.18 -4.50 8.37
CA ASP A 67 5.21 -4.05 9.33
C ASP A 67 6.62 -4.57 9.01
N THR A 68 6.75 -5.67 8.25
CA THR A 68 8.06 -6.19 7.81
C THR A 68 8.57 -5.54 6.53
N VAL A 69 7.69 -4.90 5.77
CA VAL A 69 8.05 -4.20 4.54
C VAL A 69 8.52 -2.79 4.92
N PRO A 70 9.67 -2.33 4.43
CA PRO A 70 10.15 -1.00 4.77
C PRO A 70 9.21 0.09 4.22
N SER A 71 8.96 1.10 5.05
CA SER A 71 8.34 2.35 4.60
C SER A 71 9.15 3.00 3.48
N ALA A 72 8.45 3.75 2.62
CA ALA A 72 9.12 4.48 1.55
C ALA A 72 10.07 5.55 2.12
N SER A 73 11.24 5.70 1.50
CA SER A 73 12.20 6.73 1.95
C SER A 73 11.75 8.15 1.54
N PRO A 74 12.09 9.18 2.34
CA PRO A 74 11.85 10.58 1.98
C PRO A 74 12.50 11.01 0.65
N GLU A 75 13.63 10.39 0.27
CA GLU A 75 14.28 10.66 -1.01
C GLU A 75 13.51 10.07 -2.19
N LEU A 76 12.98 8.84 -2.05
CA LEU A 76 12.11 8.23 -3.06
C LEU A 76 10.85 9.09 -3.28
N ALA A 77 10.25 9.56 -2.18
CA ALA A 77 9.08 10.43 -2.23
C ALA A 77 9.35 11.75 -2.96
N ARG A 78 10.43 12.47 -2.59
CA ARG A 78 10.85 13.70 -3.28
C ARG A 78 11.17 13.44 -4.76
N ARG A 79 11.76 12.29 -5.09
CA ARG A 79 12.05 11.90 -6.48
C ARG A 79 10.77 11.66 -7.29
N ALA A 80 9.79 10.94 -6.73
CA ALA A 80 8.49 10.71 -7.36
C ALA A 80 7.76 12.03 -7.63
N ALA A 81 7.67 12.90 -6.61
CA ALA A 81 7.07 14.22 -6.74
C ALA A 81 7.72 15.04 -7.87
N ARG A 82 9.06 15.14 -7.91
CA ARG A 82 9.79 15.87 -8.97
C ARG A 82 9.52 15.31 -10.36
N ARG A 83 9.53 13.98 -10.52
CA ARG A 83 9.29 13.33 -11.82
C ARG A 83 7.87 13.57 -12.31
N MET A 84 6.87 13.46 -11.43
CA MET A 84 5.48 13.74 -11.79
C MET A 84 5.22 15.21 -12.11
N LEU A 85 5.81 16.15 -11.35
CA LEU A 85 5.74 17.58 -11.68
C LEU A 85 6.39 17.89 -13.03
N ARG A 86 7.55 17.30 -13.32
CA ARG A 86 8.19 17.46 -14.63
C ARG A 86 7.31 16.96 -15.76
N LEU A 87 6.67 15.81 -15.57
CA LEU A 87 5.72 15.26 -16.55
C LEU A 87 4.51 16.19 -16.74
N ALA A 88 3.95 16.73 -15.66
CA ALA A 88 2.86 17.70 -15.71
C ALA A 88 3.25 18.96 -16.51
N VAL A 89 4.44 19.51 -16.26
CA VAL A 89 4.95 20.68 -17.00
C VAL A 89 5.03 20.41 -18.50
N LEU A 90 5.61 19.28 -18.91
CA LEU A 90 5.72 18.92 -20.33
C LEU A 90 4.35 18.72 -20.99
N LEU A 91 3.38 18.17 -20.25
CA LEU A 91 2.02 17.98 -20.73
C LEU A 91 1.25 19.30 -20.85
N LEU A 92 1.64 20.35 -20.13
CA LEU A 92 1.02 21.68 -20.20
C LEU A 92 1.56 22.54 -21.35
N GLU A 93 2.61 22.12 -22.06
CA GLU A 93 3.09 22.81 -23.26
C GLU A 93 1.99 22.84 -24.33
N ASP A 94 1.91 23.96 -25.09
CA ASP A 94 0.97 24.12 -26.21
C ASP A 94 1.15 23.01 -27.26
N THR A 95 2.40 22.61 -27.49
CA THR A 95 2.80 21.50 -28.36
C THR A 95 3.77 20.58 -27.62
N PRO A 96 3.27 19.55 -26.90
CA PRO A 96 4.12 18.63 -26.15
C PRO A 96 5.10 17.90 -27.06
N ARG A 97 6.40 18.03 -26.77
CA ARG A 97 7.44 17.35 -27.56
C ARG A 97 7.51 15.88 -27.17
N ALA A 98 7.22 14.99 -28.13
CA ALA A 98 7.14 13.54 -27.91
C ALA A 98 8.41 12.94 -27.27
N GLY A 99 9.61 13.37 -27.68
CA GLY A 99 10.87 12.87 -27.14
C GLY A 99 11.07 13.14 -25.64
N PRO A 100 11.10 14.42 -25.20
CA PRO A 100 11.15 14.78 -23.78
C PRO A 100 10.01 14.18 -22.95
N LEU A 101 8.80 14.13 -23.50
CA LEU A 101 7.64 13.54 -22.85
C LEU A 101 7.82 12.03 -22.61
N ALA A 102 8.21 11.29 -23.65
CA ALA A 102 8.48 9.84 -23.55
C ALA A 102 9.57 9.53 -22.53
N ARG A 103 10.64 10.35 -22.51
CA ARG A 103 11.71 10.22 -21.52
C ARG A 103 11.21 10.47 -20.10
N ALA A 104 10.45 11.54 -19.86
CA ALA A 104 9.91 11.84 -18.54
C ALA A 104 8.93 10.76 -18.06
N LEU A 105 8.11 10.21 -18.96
CA LEU A 105 7.21 9.09 -18.67
C LEU A 105 7.99 7.83 -18.30
N HIS A 106 9.05 7.50 -19.05
CA HIS A 106 9.93 6.38 -18.74
C HIS A 106 10.58 6.54 -17.37
N GLU A 107 11.18 7.71 -17.09
CA GLU A 107 11.76 8.03 -15.79
C GLU A 107 10.71 7.89 -14.66
N ALA A 108 9.46 8.32 -14.85
CA ALA A 108 8.42 8.12 -13.83
C ALA A 108 8.11 6.63 -13.59
N ARG A 109 8.02 5.83 -14.66
CA ARG A 109 7.75 4.38 -14.60
C ARG A 109 8.84 3.57 -13.91
N GLU A 110 10.10 3.99 -13.99
CA GLU A 110 11.20 3.34 -13.25
C GLU A 110 11.02 3.34 -11.72
N LEU A 111 10.15 4.21 -11.19
CA LEU A 111 9.84 4.26 -9.76
C LEU A 111 8.77 3.26 -9.34
N LEU A 112 7.98 2.72 -10.27
CA LEU A 112 6.86 1.81 -9.95
C LEU A 112 7.32 0.57 -9.17
N PRO A 113 8.40 -0.15 -9.54
CA PRO A 113 8.86 -1.31 -8.77
C PRO A 113 9.30 -0.95 -7.34
N GLN A 114 10.02 0.17 -7.19
CA GLN A 114 10.50 0.64 -5.88
C GLN A 114 9.32 0.98 -4.95
N VAL A 115 8.27 1.62 -5.47
CA VAL A 115 7.07 1.94 -4.69
C VAL A 115 6.22 0.69 -4.42
N ALA A 116 6.19 -0.28 -5.33
CA ALA A 116 5.50 -1.55 -5.12
C ALA A 116 6.08 -2.35 -3.95
N GLU A 117 7.41 -2.30 -3.77
CA GLU A 117 8.16 -2.92 -2.68
C GLU A 117 8.04 -2.18 -1.33
N CYS A 118 7.47 -0.97 -1.30
CA CYS A 118 7.31 -0.22 -0.05
C CYS A 118 6.08 -0.69 0.74
N ALA A 119 6.06 -0.42 2.06
CA ALA A 119 4.89 -0.69 2.88
C ALA A 119 3.63 0.02 2.34
N PRO A 120 2.43 -0.51 2.57
CA PRO A 120 1.16 0.17 2.31
C PRO A 120 0.79 1.16 3.44
N ASP A 121 1.78 1.84 4.03
CA ASP A 121 1.56 2.93 4.98
C ASP A 121 1.06 4.20 4.25
N GLU A 122 0.82 5.29 4.99
CA GLU A 122 0.27 6.53 4.41
C GLU A 122 1.14 7.09 3.27
N LEU A 123 2.46 7.05 3.41
CA LEU A 123 3.38 7.53 2.39
C LEU A 123 3.40 6.59 1.18
N GLY A 124 3.50 5.29 1.40
CA GLY A 124 3.46 4.29 0.34
C GLY A 124 2.14 4.30 -0.44
N LYS A 125 1.00 4.51 0.23
CA LYS A 125 -0.30 4.71 -0.44
C LYS A 125 -0.30 5.98 -1.29
N ALA A 126 0.14 7.11 -0.74
CA ALA A 126 0.20 8.38 -1.47
C ALA A 126 1.12 8.28 -2.71
N LEU A 127 2.24 7.56 -2.63
CA LEU A 127 3.14 7.34 -3.76
C LEU A 127 2.53 6.46 -4.86
N ARG A 128 1.79 5.42 -4.50
CA ARG A 128 1.04 4.60 -5.46
C ARG A 128 -0.03 5.42 -6.18
N GLU A 129 -0.77 6.23 -5.42
CA GLU A 129 -1.79 7.13 -5.97
C GLU A 129 -1.18 8.17 -6.92
N LEU A 130 -0.03 8.75 -6.54
CA LEU A 130 0.72 9.72 -7.34
C LEU A 130 1.22 9.11 -8.67
N LEU A 131 1.68 7.85 -8.67
CA LEU A 131 2.23 7.18 -9.86
C LEU A 131 1.17 6.42 -10.68
N ALA A 132 -0.05 6.26 -10.18
CA ALA A 132 -1.13 5.54 -10.88
C ALA A 132 -1.36 5.98 -12.34
N PRO A 133 -1.24 7.27 -12.74
CA PRO A 133 -1.39 7.68 -14.14
C PRO A 133 -0.39 7.01 -15.10
N VAL A 134 0.81 6.68 -14.63
CA VAL A 134 1.90 6.15 -15.46
C VAL A 134 1.99 4.62 -15.45
N ASP A 135 1.23 3.95 -14.57
CA ASP A 135 1.12 2.49 -14.45
C ASP A 135 0.19 1.85 -15.51
N GLY A 136 -0.31 2.65 -16.45
CA GLY A 136 -1.14 2.17 -17.55
C GLY A 136 -0.34 1.53 -18.70
N PRO A 137 -1.03 0.89 -19.66
CA PRO A 137 -0.41 0.31 -20.86
C PRO A 137 0.46 1.34 -21.59
N ALA A 138 1.43 0.85 -22.37
CA ALA A 138 2.28 1.70 -23.18
C ALA A 138 1.41 2.56 -24.11
N GLN A 139 1.39 3.86 -23.85
CA GLN A 139 0.71 4.89 -24.63
C GLN A 139 1.68 5.40 -25.69
N ASP A 140 1.18 5.74 -26.87
CA ASP A 140 1.97 6.39 -27.89
C ASP A 140 2.15 7.87 -27.50
N PRO A 141 3.37 8.31 -27.12
CA PRO A 141 3.61 9.69 -26.76
C PRO A 141 3.46 10.66 -27.94
N ALA A 142 3.36 10.17 -29.18
CA ALA A 142 3.07 10.98 -30.36
C ALA A 142 1.55 11.11 -30.64
N SER A 143 0.70 10.27 -30.03
CA SER A 143 -0.75 10.31 -30.23
C SER A 143 -1.39 11.47 -29.44
N PRO A 144 -2.11 12.40 -30.10
CA PRO A 144 -2.77 13.51 -29.40
C PRO A 144 -3.85 13.06 -28.40
N ASP A 145 -4.53 11.94 -28.68
CA ASP A 145 -5.56 11.39 -27.79
C ASP A 145 -4.94 10.80 -26.52
N ASP A 146 -3.84 10.07 -26.68
CA ASP A 146 -3.09 9.51 -25.55
C ASP A 146 -2.50 10.63 -24.70
N GLN A 147 -1.95 11.68 -25.33
CA GLN A 147 -1.45 12.86 -24.63
C GLN A 147 -2.55 13.58 -23.83
N ARG A 148 -3.75 13.76 -24.41
CA ARG A 148 -4.89 14.38 -23.71
C ARG A 148 -5.35 13.55 -22.51
N SER A 149 -5.46 12.24 -22.69
CA SER A 149 -5.82 11.31 -21.62
C SER A 149 -4.78 11.27 -20.50
N LEU A 150 -3.50 11.22 -20.86
CA LEU A 150 -2.40 11.27 -19.90
C LEU A 150 -2.36 12.61 -19.15
N ARG A 151 -2.54 13.74 -19.85
CA ARG A 151 -2.62 15.09 -19.26
C ARG A 151 -3.69 15.15 -18.18
N ALA A 152 -4.92 14.71 -18.47
CA ALA A 152 -6.00 14.74 -17.50
C ALA A 152 -5.66 13.94 -16.22
N ARG A 153 -5.12 12.73 -16.37
CA ARG A 153 -4.76 11.87 -15.24
C ARG A 153 -3.58 12.43 -14.43
N VAL A 154 -2.53 12.93 -15.09
CA VAL A 154 -1.34 13.50 -14.42
C VAL A 154 -1.66 14.81 -13.71
N LEU A 155 -2.47 15.69 -14.32
CA LEU A 155 -2.88 16.93 -13.65
C LEU A 155 -3.79 16.65 -12.44
N GLY A 156 -4.58 15.56 -12.49
CA GLY A 156 -5.36 15.08 -11.35
C GLY A 156 -4.52 14.70 -10.13
N THR A 157 -3.24 14.37 -10.30
CA THR A 157 -2.35 14.00 -9.17
C THR A 157 -1.64 15.18 -8.52
N VAL A 158 -1.80 16.42 -9.03
CA VAL A 158 -1.15 17.61 -8.47
C VAL A 158 -1.44 17.80 -6.96
N PRO A 159 -2.69 17.66 -6.46
CA PRO A 159 -2.96 17.74 -5.03
C PRO A 159 -2.22 16.69 -4.19
N ILE A 160 -1.99 15.50 -4.77
CA ILE A 160 -1.29 14.39 -4.09
C ILE A 160 0.18 14.76 -3.85
N VAL A 161 0.79 15.56 -4.72
CA VAL A 161 2.16 16.05 -4.53
C VAL A 161 2.28 16.85 -3.21
N SER A 162 1.30 17.68 -2.86
CA SER A 162 1.28 18.40 -1.57
C SER A 162 1.29 17.43 -0.40
N ARG A 163 0.38 16.44 -0.44
CA ARG A 163 0.29 15.40 0.60
C ARG A 163 1.60 14.63 0.76
N VAL A 164 2.25 14.24 -0.35
CA VAL A 164 3.54 13.54 -0.31
C VAL A 164 4.63 14.41 0.33
N VAL A 165 4.67 15.71 0.02
CA VAL A 165 5.64 16.65 0.61
C VAL A 165 5.39 16.85 2.11
N GLU A 166 4.14 16.97 2.53
CA GLU A 166 3.76 17.08 3.95
C GLU A 166 4.21 15.86 4.74
N LEU A 167 4.03 14.65 4.21
CA LEU A 167 4.40 13.39 4.86
C LEU A 167 5.90 13.14 5.03
N VAL A 168 6.77 13.93 4.37
CA VAL A 168 8.24 13.77 4.44
C VAL A 168 8.97 14.93 5.09
N THR A 169 8.23 15.97 5.49
CA THR A 169 8.80 17.22 6.04
C THR A 169 8.67 17.29 7.57
N PHE A 170 8.01 16.32 8.20
CA PHE A 170 7.87 16.16 9.65
C PHE A 170 8.45 14.83 10.12
#